data_AF-A0A4R2RVJ1-F1
#
_entry.id   AF-A0A4R2RVJ1-F1
#
_cell.length_a   1.000
_cell.length_b   1.000
_cell.length_c   1.000
_cell.angle_alpha   90.00
_cell.angle_beta   90.00
_cell.angle_gamma   90.00
#
_symmetry.space_group_name_H-M   'P 1'
#
loop_
_entity.id
_entity.type
_entity.pdbx_description
1 polymer ?
#
loop_
_entity_poly.entity_id
_entity_poly.type
_entity_poly.pdbx_seq_one_letter_code
_entity_poly.pdbx_strand_id
1 'polypeptide(L)'
;MAENSSSEIMAGGAVLALALGFFVYAANIADLGGGKSGHYELTASFRSVEGVSVGTDVRLAGVKVGTVTALDLNSETFRADTRFTVKEGIELPDDSTVLVSSEGLLGGTFIEIMPGGSPFNLAAGDEMLDTQGAVSLINLLMKFFTASGDDAT
;
A
#
# COMPACT_ATOMS: atom_id res chain seq x y z
N MET A 1 -7.58 -59.00 -10.76
CA MET A 1 -8.11 -57.68 -11.19
C MET A 1 -7.84 -56.68 -10.07
N ALA A 2 -6.59 -56.24 -9.94
CA ALA A 2 -6.15 -55.28 -8.91
C ALA A 2 -4.87 -54.52 -9.32
N GLU A 3 -4.54 -54.48 -10.62
CA GLU A 3 -3.23 -54.01 -11.08
C GLU A 3 -3.21 -52.54 -11.54
N ASN A 4 -4.37 -51.89 -11.69
CA ASN A 4 -4.48 -50.47 -12.06
C ASN A 4 -4.77 -49.52 -10.88
N SER A 5 -5.23 -50.03 -9.73
CA SER A 5 -5.65 -49.18 -8.60
C SER A 5 -4.48 -48.52 -7.87
N SER A 6 -3.31 -49.16 -7.83
CA SER A 6 -2.12 -48.60 -7.17
C SER A 6 -1.56 -47.38 -7.92
N SER A 7 -1.55 -47.43 -9.26
CA SER A 7 -1.07 -46.34 -10.09
C SER A 7 -2.00 -45.12 -10.04
N GLU A 8 -3.32 -45.32 -9.96
CA GLU A 8 -4.30 -44.24 -9.76
C GLU A 8 -4.16 -43.57 -8.39
N ILE A 9 -3.97 -44.35 -7.32
CA ILE A 9 -3.75 -43.81 -5.97
C ILE A 9 -2.44 -43.01 -5.90
N MET A 10 -1.37 -43.50 -6.54
CA MET A 10 -0.09 -42.78 -6.60
C MET A 10 -0.21 -41.47 -7.40
N ALA A 11 -0.87 -41.50 -8.55
CA ALA A 11 -1.10 -40.31 -9.36
C ALA A 11 -1.96 -39.28 -8.59
N GLY A 12 -3.04 -39.71 -7.95
CA GLY A 12 -3.88 -38.85 -7.12
C GLY A 12 -3.13 -38.25 -5.92
N GLY A 13 -2.30 -39.05 -5.25
CA GLY A 13 -1.43 -38.59 -4.16
C GLY A 13 -0.41 -37.54 -4.62
N ALA A 14 0.22 -37.74 -5.79
CA ALA A 14 1.16 -36.78 -6.35
C ALA A 14 0.48 -35.45 -6.71
N VAL A 15 -0.72 -35.51 -7.31
CA VAL A 15 -1.50 -34.30 -7.64
C VAL A 15 -1.92 -33.56 -6.37
N LEU A 16 -2.37 -34.26 -5.33
CA LEU A 16 -2.70 -33.64 -4.05
C LEU A 16 -1.50 -32.99 -3.37
N ALA A 17 -0.33 -33.64 -3.40
CA ALA A 17 0.90 -33.08 -2.85
C ALA A 17 1.32 -31.81 -3.61
N LEU A 18 1.23 -31.81 -4.94
CA LEU A 18 1.49 -30.62 -5.77
C LEU A 18 0.48 -29.51 -5.49
N ALA A 19 -0.80 -29.82 -5.38
CA ALA A 19 -1.85 -28.85 -5.06
C ALA A 19 -1.64 -28.22 -3.68
N LEU A 20 -1.30 -29.02 -2.66
CA LEU A 20 -0.93 -28.53 -1.33
C LEU A 20 0.33 -27.65 -1.38
N GLY A 21 1.36 -28.06 -2.13
CA GLY A 21 2.56 -27.24 -2.33
C GLY A 21 2.24 -25.89 -2.97
N PHE A 22 1.39 -25.87 -4.00
CA PHE A 22 0.95 -24.64 -4.65
C PHE A 22 0.08 -23.77 -3.74
N PHE A 23 -0.80 -24.39 -2.95
CA PHE A 23 -1.62 -23.70 -1.96
C PHE A 23 -0.75 -23.03 -0.89
N VAL A 24 0.25 -23.74 -0.35
CA VAL A 24 1.21 -23.17 0.61
C VAL A 24 1.99 -22.03 -0.04
N TYR A 25 2.51 -22.23 -1.26
CA TYR A 25 3.23 -21.19 -1.99
C TYR A 25 2.37 -19.93 -2.21
N ALA A 26 1.14 -20.09 -2.67
CA ALA A 26 0.20 -19.01 -2.87
C ALA A 26 -0.17 -18.31 -1.56
N ALA A 27 -0.37 -19.06 -0.47
CA ALA A 27 -0.68 -18.51 0.85
C ALA A 27 0.49 -17.68 1.43
N ASN A 28 1.74 -18.05 1.13
CA ASN A 28 2.92 -17.26 1.52
C ASN A 28 3.04 -15.97 0.70
N ILE A 29 2.72 -15.98 -0.60
CA ILE A 29 2.69 -14.77 -1.43
C ILE A 29 1.55 -13.84 -1.02
N ALA A 30 0.39 -14.42 -0.67
CA ALA A 30 -0.78 -13.68 -0.25
C ALA A 30 -0.73 -13.19 1.21
N ASP A 31 0.36 -13.45 1.94
CA ASP A 31 0.57 -13.09 3.35
C ASP A 31 -0.61 -13.49 4.28
N LEU A 32 -1.31 -14.59 3.95
CA LEU A 32 -2.47 -15.09 4.70
C LEU A 32 -2.09 -15.67 6.09
N GLY A 33 -0.80 -15.65 6.45
CA GLY A 33 -0.22 -16.28 7.62
C GLY A 33 -0.07 -15.40 8.86
N GLY A 34 -0.41 -14.10 8.82
CA GLY A 34 -0.55 -13.22 10.00
C GLY A 34 0.63 -13.23 10.99
N GLY A 35 1.82 -13.60 10.53
CA GLY A 35 2.97 -13.92 11.37
C GLY A 35 3.94 -12.75 11.45
N LYS A 36 3.63 -11.76 12.29
CA LYS A 36 4.57 -10.77 12.89
C LYS A 36 5.78 -10.45 12.02
N SER A 37 5.53 -9.89 10.85
CA SER A 37 6.54 -9.67 9.83
C SER A 37 7.27 -8.36 10.07
N GLY A 38 7.99 -8.16 11.19
CA GLY A 38 8.93 -7.04 11.39
C GLY A 38 8.43 -5.64 10.96
N HIS A 39 7.12 -5.43 10.99
CA HIS A 39 6.40 -4.30 10.43
C HIS A 39 5.14 -4.11 11.29
N TYR A 40 4.76 -2.85 11.51
CA TYR A 40 3.52 -2.47 12.17
C TYR A 40 2.59 -1.77 11.18
N GLU A 41 1.28 -1.85 11.42
CA GLU A 41 0.26 -1.24 10.57
C GLU A 41 -0.04 0.18 11.02
N LEU A 42 -0.30 1.06 10.05
CA LEU A 42 -0.86 2.40 10.23
C LEU A 42 -1.98 2.60 9.22
N THR A 43 -2.88 3.54 9.53
CA THR A 43 -3.97 3.92 8.63
C THR A 43 -3.89 5.38 8.23
N ALA A 44 -4.43 5.72 7.07
CA ALA A 44 -4.56 7.10 6.63
C ALA A 44 -5.74 7.23 5.67
N SER A 45 -6.50 8.31 5.80
CA SER A 45 -7.63 8.60 4.92
C SER A 45 -7.26 9.71 3.93
N PHE A 46 -7.34 9.49 2.63
CA PHE A 46 -6.95 10.46 1.59
C PHE A 46 -8.13 10.97 0.77
N ARG A 47 -8.05 12.20 0.28
CA ARG A 47 -9.02 12.72 -0.71
C ARG A 47 -8.87 12.11 -2.10
N SER A 48 -7.64 11.76 -2.48
CA SER A 48 -7.33 11.12 -3.75
C SER A 48 -6.11 10.24 -3.57
N VAL A 49 -6.22 9.01 -4.05
CA VAL A 49 -5.18 7.97 -4.07
C VAL A 49 -4.88 7.56 -5.50
N GLU A 50 -5.01 8.51 -6.44
CA GLU A 50 -4.80 8.25 -7.86
C GLU A 50 -3.45 7.57 -8.11
N GLY A 51 -3.50 6.43 -8.80
CA GLY A 51 -2.34 5.59 -9.11
C GLY A 51 -1.84 4.71 -7.97
N VAL A 52 -2.35 4.80 -6.75
CA VAL A 52 -2.00 3.91 -5.62
C VAL A 52 -2.82 2.62 -5.70
N SER A 53 -2.18 1.49 -5.39
CA SER A 53 -2.82 0.18 -5.29
C SER A 53 -2.25 -0.63 -4.13
N VAL A 54 -2.89 -1.75 -3.80
CA VAL A 54 -2.29 -2.73 -2.87
C VAL A 54 -0.96 -3.19 -3.45
N GLY A 55 0.09 -3.14 -2.64
CA GLY A 55 1.46 -3.39 -3.10
C GLY A 55 2.27 -2.12 -3.41
N THR A 56 1.66 -0.93 -3.45
CA THR A 56 2.39 0.34 -3.61
C THR A 56 3.38 0.53 -2.46
N ASP A 57 4.59 0.98 -2.79
CA ASP A 57 5.65 1.23 -1.81
C ASP A 57 5.27 2.37 -0.85
N VAL A 58 5.59 2.17 0.43
CA VAL A 58 5.65 3.24 1.43
C VAL A 58 7.11 3.59 1.66
N ARG A 59 7.44 4.87 1.53
CA ARG A 59 8.82 5.37 1.57
C ARG A 59 9.00 6.46 2.61
N LEU A 60 10.18 6.49 3.19
CA LEU A 60 10.66 7.55 4.08
C LEU A 60 12.01 8.02 3.54
N ALA A 61 12.13 9.32 3.27
CA ALA A 61 13.32 9.92 2.65
C ALA A 61 13.78 9.18 1.36
N GLY A 62 12.82 8.73 0.55
CA GLY A 62 13.06 7.98 -0.69
C GLY A 62 13.42 6.50 -0.52
N VAL A 63 13.54 5.99 0.71
CA VAL A 63 13.83 4.57 0.99
C VAL A 63 12.54 3.82 1.30
N LYS A 64 12.34 2.64 0.70
CA LYS A 64 11.19 1.78 1.01
C LYS A 64 11.24 1.30 2.47
N VAL A 65 10.18 1.61 3.21
CA VAL A 65 10.00 1.22 4.62
C VAL A 65 8.77 0.34 4.83
N GLY A 66 7.91 0.18 3.83
CA GLY A 66 6.76 -0.70 3.90
C GLY A 66 5.94 -0.69 2.62
N THR A 67 4.68 -1.11 2.72
CA THR A 67 3.82 -1.34 1.57
C THR A 67 2.35 -1.10 1.93
N VAL A 68 1.54 -0.62 0.98
CA VAL A 68 0.08 -0.55 1.11
C VAL A 68 -0.52 -1.96 1.15
N THR A 69 -1.27 -2.26 2.21
CA THR A 69 -1.88 -3.57 2.46
C THR A 69 -3.37 -3.59 2.10
N ALA A 70 -4.07 -2.46 2.20
CA ALA A 70 -5.46 -2.36 1.78
C ALA A 70 -5.85 -0.93 1.38
N LEU A 71 -6.88 -0.84 0.53
CA LEU A 71 -7.42 0.41 0.02
C LEU A 71 -8.93 0.27 -0.14
N ASP A 72 -9.68 1.01 0.67
CA ASP A 72 -11.15 0.93 0.74
C ASP A 72 -11.75 2.33 0.50
N LEU A 73 -12.84 2.41 -0.27
CA LEU A 73 -13.59 3.67 -0.41
C LEU A 73 -14.59 3.78 0.74
N ASN A 74 -14.47 4.84 1.54
CA ASN A 74 -15.44 5.18 2.56
C ASN A 74 -16.66 5.85 1.91
N SER A 75 -17.82 5.18 1.94
CA SER A 75 -19.05 5.68 1.31
C SER A 75 -19.70 6.86 2.03
N GLU A 76 -19.32 7.14 3.28
CA GLU A 76 -19.89 8.25 4.06
C GLU A 76 -19.05 9.52 3.89
N THR A 77 -17.73 9.37 3.95
CA THR A 77 -16.79 10.51 3.84
C THR A 77 -16.32 10.77 2.41
N PHE A 78 -16.54 9.82 1.50
CA PHE A 78 -16.03 9.82 0.12
C PHE A 78 -14.50 9.92 0.04
N ARG A 79 -13.80 9.41 1.06
CA ARG A 79 -12.35 9.34 1.11
C ARG A 79 -11.87 7.92 0.89
N ALA A 80 -10.62 7.78 0.46
CA ALA A 80 -9.95 6.49 0.37
C ALA A 80 -9.26 6.20 1.70
N ASP A 81 -9.76 5.21 2.42
CA ASP A 81 -9.18 4.72 3.67
C ASP A 81 -8.12 3.67 3.32
N THR A 82 -6.87 4.00 3.60
CA THR A 82 -5.69 3.21 3.23
C THR A 82 -5.10 2.58 4.49
N ARG A 83 -4.81 1.28 4.42
CA ARG A 83 -3.97 0.58 5.41
C ARG A 83 -2.62 0.27 4.78
N PHE A 84 -1.56 0.49 5.54
CA PHE A 84 -0.21 0.24 5.08
C PHE A 84 0.70 -0.13 6.24
N THR A 85 1.81 -0.79 5.91
CA THR A 85 2.80 -1.21 6.90
C THR A 85 4.00 -0.27 6.92
N VAL A 86 4.66 -0.21 8.07
CA VAL A 86 5.96 0.43 8.28
C VAL A 86 6.86 -0.53 9.03
N LYS A 87 8.13 -0.61 8.64
CA LYS A 87 9.11 -1.49 9.26
C LYS A 87 9.30 -1.17 10.74
N GLU A 88 9.33 -2.19 11.58
CA GLU A 88 9.68 -2.08 13.00
C GLU A 88 11.07 -1.46 13.20
N GLY A 89 11.22 -0.69 14.28
CA GLY A 89 12.44 0.06 14.57
C GLY A 89 12.52 1.43 13.89
N ILE A 90 11.52 1.78 13.07
CA ILE A 90 11.29 3.15 12.61
C ILE A 90 10.17 3.73 13.46
N GLU A 91 10.50 4.72 14.27
CA GLU A 91 9.52 5.47 15.06
C GLU A 91 9.12 6.74 14.30
N LEU A 92 7.82 6.93 14.13
CA LEU A 92 7.24 8.08 13.43
C LEU A 92 6.57 9.01 14.44
N PRO A 93 6.92 10.31 14.45
CA PRO A 93 6.20 11.31 15.24
C PRO A 93 4.70 11.32 14.91
N ASP A 94 3.84 11.61 15.89
CA ASP A 94 2.38 11.67 15.72
C ASP A 94 1.89 12.82 14.82
N ASP A 95 2.74 13.83 14.59
CA ASP A 95 2.55 14.92 13.63
C ASP A 95 3.20 14.64 12.25
N SER A 96 3.53 13.38 11.96
CA SER A 96 4.05 13.00 10.64
C SER A 96 2.98 13.15 9.56
N THR A 97 3.38 13.69 8.42
CA THR A 97 2.52 13.80 7.24
C THR A 97 2.71 12.60 6.32
N VAL A 98 1.62 12.06 5.77
CA VAL A 98 1.65 11.04 4.74
C VAL A 98 1.05 11.58 3.45
N LEU A 99 1.71 11.36 2.32
CA LEU A 99 1.31 11.92 1.04
C LEU A 99 1.51 10.96 -0.13
N VAL A 100 0.68 11.13 -1.15
CA VAL A 100 0.80 10.37 -2.41
C VAL A 100 1.74 11.11 -3.35
N SER A 101 2.91 10.52 -3.58
CA SER A 101 3.98 11.04 -4.44
C SER A 101 4.09 10.24 -5.75
N SER A 102 4.76 10.83 -6.73
CA SER A 102 5.11 10.18 -8.01
C SER A 102 6.61 10.26 -8.24
N GLU A 103 7.22 9.21 -8.79
CA GLU A 103 8.65 9.14 -9.14
C GLU A 103 9.04 10.00 -10.36
N GLY A 104 8.08 10.71 -10.96
CA GLY A 104 8.29 11.58 -12.11
C GLY A 104 7.19 11.41 -13.15
N LEU A 105 7.50 11.66 -14.42
CA LEU A 105 6.50 11.59 -15.51
C LEU A 105 6.20 10.15 -15.97
N LEU A 106 7.18 9.26 -15.87
CA LEU A 106 7.10 7.87 -16.36
C LEU A 106 7.23 6.84 -15.24
N GLY A 107 7.37 7.31 -14.00
CA GLY A 107 7.57 6.47 -12.84
C GLY A 107 6.24 6.05 -12.20
N GLY A 108 6.34 5.18 -11.20
CA GLY A 108 5.18 4.77 -10.41
C GLY A 108 4.78 5.83 -9.38
N THR A 109 3.64 5.59 -8.74
CA THR A 109 3.24 6.28 -7.51
C THR A 109 3.77 5.56 -6.29
N PHE A 110 3.96 6.30 -5.21
CA PHE A 110 4.31 5.75 -3.90
C PHE A 110 3.71 6.60 -2.79
N ILE A 111 3.58 6.01 -1.61
CA ILE A 111 3.25 6.74 -0.39
C ILE A 111 4.54 7.24 0.24
N GLU A 112 4.62 8.53 0.51
CA GLU A 112 5.74 9.16 1.17
C GLU A 112 5.35 9.59 2.58
N ILE A 113 6.20 9.27 3.55
CA ILE A 113 6.07 9.70 4.93
C ILE A 113 7.12 10.79 5.19
N MET A 114 6.63 11.95 5.61
CA MET A 114 7.45 13.07 6.09
C MET A 114 7.33 13.15 7.61
N PRO A 115 8.39 12.81 8.36
CA PRO A 115 8.38 12.93 9.80
C PRO A 115 8.15 14.37 10.26
N GLY A 116 7.31 14.53 11.28
CA GLY A 116 7.12 15.80 11.97
C GLY A 116 8.17 16.04 13.06
N GLY A 117 7.85 16.93 13.99
CA GLY A 117 8.73 17.35 15.09
C GLY A 117 8.21 17.01 16.47
N SER A 118 7.12 16.28 16.58
CA SER A 118 6.52 15.91 17.85
C SER A 118 7.45 15.02 18.69
N PRO A 119 7.48 15.20 20.02
CA PRO A 119 8.18 14.28 20.92
C PRO A 119 7.41 12.98 21.17
N PHE A 120 6.19 12.85 20.65
CA PHE A 120 5.35 11.66 20.76
C PHE A 120 5.31 10.91 19.44
N ASN A 121 5.26 9.58 19.50
CA ASN A 121 5.28 8.72 18.34
C ASN A 121 3.93 8.01 18.16
N LEU A 122 3.59 7.70 16.90
CA LEU A 122 2.48 6.83 16.54
C LEU A 122 2.72 5.40 17.06
N ALA A 123 1.66 4.79 17.57
CA ALA A 123 1.60 3.38 17.90
C ALA A 123 1.09 2.54 16.72
N ALA A 124 1.28 1.23 16.82
CA ALA A 124 0.72 0.28 15.86
C ALA A 124 -0.82 0.37 15.84
N GLY A 125 -1.39 0.55 14.66
CA GLY A 125 -2.83 0.72 14.45
C GLY A 125 -3.32 2.16 14.53
N ASP A 126 -2.44 3.12 14.82
CA ASP A 126 -2.82 4.54 14.84
C ASP A 126 -3.10 5.07 13.41
N GLU A 127 -3.89 6.14 13.37
CA GLU A 127 -4.20 6.87 12.16
C GLU A 127 -3.29 8.09 11.99
N MET A 128 -2.69 8.22 10.80
CA MET A 128 -1.99 9.44 10.39
C MET A 128 -3.02 10.48 9.91
N LEU A 129 -3.16 11.55 10.67
CA LEU A 129 -4.19 12.57 10.44
C LEU A 129 -3.82 13.54 9.32
N ASP A 130 -2.53 13.87 9.20
CA ASP A 130 -2.03 14.79 8.18
C ASP A 130 -1.79 14.05 6.87
N THR A 131 -2.77 14.16 5.96
CA THR A 131 -2.79 13.47 4.67
C THR A 131 -2.76 14.45 3.50
N GLN A 132 -1.95 14.15 2.48
CA GLN A 132 -2.01 14.86 1.19
C GLN A 132 -2.27 13.87 0.05
N GLY A 133 -3.38 14.09 -0.65
CA GLY A 133 -3.76 13.24 -1.77
C GLY A 133 -2.93 13.50 -3.03
N ALA A 134 -3.08 12.62 -4.01
CA ALA A 134 -2.41 12.75 -5.30
C ALA A 134 -2.74 14.09 -5.97
N VAL A 135 -1.72 14.73 -6.53
CA VAL A 135 -1.88 15.96 -7.32
C VAL A 135 -1.89 15.61 -8.80
N SER A 136 -3.00 15.93 -9.46
CA SER A 136 -3.15 15.69 -10.90
C SER A 136 -2.37 16.73 -11.71
N LEU A 137 -1.42 16.27 -12.53
CA LEU A 137 -0.62 17.13 -13.40
C LEU A 137 -1.47 17.89 -14.42
N ILE A 138 -2.51 17.25 -14.97
CA ILE A 138 -3.41 17.92 -15.92
C ILE A 138 -4.15 19.08 -15.24
N ASN A 139 -4.56 18.91 -13.98
CA ASN A 139 -5.19 19.99 -13.21
C ASN A 139 -4.21 21.13 -12.92
N LEU A 140 -2.94 20.82 -12.63
CA LEU A 140 -1.89 21.83 -12.48
C LEU A 140 -1.65 22.61 -13.78
N LEU A 141 -1.57 21.91 -14.92
CA LEU A 141 -1.42 22.54 -16.23
C LEU A 141 -2.60 23.45 -16.55
N MET A 142 -3.83 23.00 -16.33
CA MET A 142 -5.03 23.82 -16.51
C MET A 142 -5.01 25.06 -15.58
N LYS A 143 -4.62 24.89 -14.32
CA LYS A 143 -4.47 26.00 -13.37
C LYS A 143 -3.43 27.02 -13.84
N PHE A 144 -2.32 26.57 -14.43
CA PHE A 144 -1.29 27.45 -14.98
C PHE A 144 -1.80 28.24 -16.19
N PHE A 145 -2.45 27.57 -17.17
CA PHE A 145 -2.98 28.24 -18.36
C PHE A 145 -4.10 29.23 -18.03
N THR A 146 -4.99 28.88 -17.10
CA THR A 146 -6.07 29.76 -16.66
C THR A 146 -5.55 30.95 -15.85
N ALA A 147 -4.54 30.75 -15.00
CA ALA A 147 -3.89 31.85 -14.28
C ALA A 147 -3.16 32.82 -15.21
N SER A 148 -2.49 32.31 -16.26
CA SER A 148 -1.79 33.17 -17.24
C SER A 148 -2.73 33.91 -18.19
N GLY A 149 -4.01 33.52 -18.28
CA GLY A 149 -5.01 34.16 -19.13
C GLY A 149 -5.71 35.36 -18.49
N ASP A 150 -5.71 35.43 -17.15
CA ASP A 150 -6.35 36.51 -16.37
C ASP A 150 -5.47 37.78 -16.30
N ASP A 151 -4.16 37.65 -16.54
CA ASP A 151 -3.20 38.78 -16.60
C ASP A 151 -3.16 39.49 -17.98
N ALA A 152 -3.93 39.03 -18.96
CA ALA A 152 -3.91 39.52 -20.35
C ALA A 152 -5.10 40.43 -20.73
N THR A 153 -5.90 40.88 -19.77
CA THR A 153 -7.01 41.85 -19.94
C THR A 153 -6.92 42.98 -18.94
#